data_AF-B9XRH5-F1
#
_entry.id   AF-B9XRH5-F1
#
_cell.length_a   1.000
_cell.length_b   1.000
_cell.length_c   1.000
_cell.angle_alpha   90.00
_cell.angle_beta   90.00
_cell.angle_gamma   90.00
#
_symmetry.space_group_name_H-M   'P 1'
#
loop_
_entity.id
_entity.type
_entity.pdbx_description
1 polymer ?
#
loop_
_entity_poly.entity_id
_entity_poly.type
_entity_poly.pdbx_seq_one_letter_code
_entity_poly.pdbx_strand_id
1 'polypeptide(L)'
;MNQRLLKQVILFGLLYYVVYLCLNGLIILLSHIPPKAFNLDPLILALYNIEVLLAWPRFLLRRLWPAASNPPFFGIILTVVNCLVWGWLLTGFKALWTKVRT
;
A
#
# COMPACT_ATOMS: atom_id res chain seq x y z
N MET A 1 -19.30 -2.17 18.66
CA MET A 1 -18.04 -2.33 17.88
C MET A 1 -17.38 -0.95 17.78
N ASN A 2 -16.20 -0.79 18.38
CA ASN A 2 -15.69 0.49 18.89
C ASN A 2 -15.41 1.53 17.80
N GLN A 3 -16.08 2.68 17.84
CA GLN A 3 -15.81 3.84 16.97
C GLN A 3 -14.32 4.23 16.93
N ARG A 4 -13.60 3.98 18.03
CA ARG A 4 -12.15 4.20 18.15
C ARG A 4 -11.32 3.27 17.24
N LEU A 5 -11.71 2.01 17.09
CA LEU A 5 -11.04 1.07 16.19
C LEU A 5 -11.29 1.44 14.73
N LEU A 6 -12.53 1.80 14.38
CA LEU A 6 -12.87 2.24 13.03
C LEU A 6 -12.05 3.49 12.62
N LYS A 7 -11.96 4.49 13.53
CA LYS A 7 -11.13 5.68 13.31
C LYS A 7 -9.65 5.34 13.12
N GLN A 8 -9.11 4.39 13.90
CA GLN A 8 -7.73 3.95 13.74
C GLN A 8 -7.50 3.27 12.39
N VAL A 9 -8.38 2.35 12.00
CA VAL A 9 -8.30 1.66 10.69
C VAL A 9 -8.34 2.68 9.55
N ILE A 10 -9.27 3.64 9.59
CA ILE A 10 -9.36 4.68 8.56
C ILE A 10 -8.09 5.52 8.54
N LEU A 11 -7.62 6.00 9.70
CA LEU A 11 -6.42 6.83 9.80
C LEU A 11 -5.17 6.10 9.29
N PHE A 12 -4.98 4.84 9.68
CA PHE A 12 -3.86 4.03 9.20
C PHE A 12 -3.98 3.70 7.70
N GLY A 13 -5.19 3.46 7.20
CA GLY A 13 -5.44 3.28 5.77
C GLY A 13 -5.14 4.54 4.95
N LEU A 14 -5.48 5.71 5.48
CA LEU A 14 -5.18 7.01 4.87
C LEU A 14 -3.66 7.29 4.87
N LEU A 15 -3.00 7.01 6.00
CA LEU A 15 -1.56 7.16 6.12
C LEU A 15 -0.82 6.20 5.18
N TYR A 16 -1.27 4.96 5.07
CA TYR A 16 -0.81 4.00 4.07
C TYR A 16 -0.95 4.56 2.64
N TYR A 17 -2.11 5.15 2.31
CA TYR A 17 -2.36 5.71 0.99
C TYR A 17 -1.40 6.86 0.65
N VAL A 18 -1.12 7.75 1.61
CA VAL A 18 -0.15 8.83 1.44
C VAL A 18 1.25 8.27 1.22
N VAL A 19 1.67 7.28 2.02
CA VAL A 19 2.98 6.61 1.85
C VAL A 19 3.08 5.95 0.48
N TYR A 20 2.02 5.28 0.02
CA TYR A 20 1.97 4.65 -1.29
C TYR A 20 2.12 5.68 -2.43
N LEU A 21 1.45 6.83 -2.33
CA LEU A 21 1.60 7.93 -3.30
C LEU A 21 3.01 8.54 -3.29
N CYS A 22 3.58 8.77 -2.11
CA CYS A 22 4.95 9.28 -1.98
C CYS A 22 5.97 8.29 -2.57
N LEU A 23 5.81 6.99 -2.30
CA LEU A 23 6.69 5.95 -2.83
C LEU A 23 6.66 5.92 -4.36
N ASN A 24 5.46 5.96 -4.95
CA ASN A 24 5.29 5.99 -6.41
C ASN A 24 5.92 7.26 -7.01
N GLY A 25 5.66 8.43 -6.41
CA GLY A 25 6.31 9.68 -6.82
C GLY A 25 7.84 9.63 -6.75
N LEU A 26 8.39 8.97 -5.72
CA LEU A 26 9.83 8.81 -5.54
C LEU A 26 10.44 7.87 -6.58
N ILE A 27 9.77 6.76 -6.93
CA ILE A 27 10.18 5.87 -8.03
C ILE A 27 10.17 6.62 -9.36
N ILE A 28 9.13 7.43 -9.63
CA ILE A 28 9.04 8.26 -10.84
C ILE A 28 10.19 9.27 -10.88
N LEU A 29 10.47 9.98 -9.79
CA LEU A 29 11.57 10.95 -9.74
C LEU A 29 12.94 10.29 -9.96
N LEU A 30 13.19 9.15 -9.33
CA LEU A 30 14.44 8.41 -9.48
C LEU A 30 14.60 7.85 -10.91
N SER A 31 13.53 7.39 -11.54
CA SER A 31 13.56 6.88 -12.92
C SER A 31 13.83 7.95 -13.98
N HIS A 32 13.66 9.24 -13.66
CA HIS A 32 14.05 10.34 -14.55
C HIS A 32 15.53 10.72 -14.43
N ILE A 33 16.25 10.20 -13.43
CA ILE A 33 17.70 10.44 -13.30
C ILE A 33 18.41 9.51 -14.30
N PRO A 34 19.20 10.06 -15.24
CA PRO A 34 19.88 9.23 -16.22
C PRO A 34 20.88 8.29 -15.52
N PRO A 35 20.86 6.98 -15.84
CA PRO A 35 21.69 5.98 -15.17
C PRO A 35 23.19 6.20 -15.36
N LYS A 36 23.57 7.02 -16.37
CA LYS A 36 24.95 7.45 -16.60
C LYS A 36 25.51 8.39 -15.51
N ALA A 37 24.65 9.07 -14.76
CA ALA A 37 25.08 9.99 -13.70
C ALA A 37 25.24 9.27 -12.35
N PHE A 38 24.29 8.38 -12.02
CA PHE A 38 24.28 7.58 -10.80
C PHE A 38 23.59 6.24 -11.06
N ASN A 39 24.20 5.14 -10.62
CA ASN A 39 23.57 3.83 -10.69
C ASN A 39 22.54 3.67 -9.55
N LEU A 40 21.31 4.12 -9.82
CA LEU A 40 20.17 4.06 -8.90
C LEU A 40 19.28 2.84 -9.13
N ASP A 41 19.60 2.01 -10.13
CA ASP A 41 18.86 0.80 -10.48
C ASP A 41 18.59 -0.13 -9.28
N PRO A 42 19.56 -0.45 -8.38
CA PRO A 42 19.28 -1.28 -7.22
C PRO A 42 18.32 -0.62 -6.21
N LEU A 43 18.38 0.71 -6.08
CA LEU A 43 17.49 1.47 -5.20
C LEU A 43 16.07 1.50 -5.77
N ILE A 44 15.92 1.76 -7.07
CA ILE A 44 14.65 1.73 -7.79
C ILE A 44 14.03 0.33 -7.68
N LEU A 45 14.82 -0.72 -7.86
CA LEU A 45 14.37 -2.10 -7.72
C LEU A 45 13.88 -2.41 -6.28
N ALA A 46 14.61 -1.95 -5.26
CA ALA A 46 14.19 -2.12 -3.87
C ALA A 46 12.87 -1.41 -3.59
N LEU A 47 12.72 -0.17 -4.05
CA LEU A 47 11.48 0.61 -3.92
C LEU A 47 10.31 -0.02 -4.68
N TYR A 48 10.56 -0.56 -5.87
CA TYR A 48 9.55 -1.26 -6.66
C TYR A 48 9.08 -2.54 -5.95
N ASN A 49 10.00 -3.33 -5.38
CA ASN A 49 9.64 -4.52 -4.60
C ASN A 49 8.78 -4.15 -3.38
N ILE A 50 9.10 -3.03 -2.72
CA ILE A 50 8.28 -2.49 -1.64
C ILE A 50 6.89 -2.10 -2.17
N GLU A 51 6.80 -1.41 -3.32
CA GLU A 51 5.51 -1.07 -3.95
C GLU A 51 4.66 -2.31 -4.22
N VAL A 52 5.26 -3.36 -4.79
CA VAL A 52 4.61 -4.63 -5.10
C VAL A 52 4.07 -5.28 -3.82
N LEU A 53 4.84 -5.25 -2.74
CA LEU A 53 4.42 -5.77 -1.44
C LEU A 53 3.26 -4.96 -0.85
N LEU A 54 3.29 -3.63 -0.94
CA LEU A 54 2.17 -2.77 -0.53
C LEU A 54 0.93 -3.03 -1.40
N ALA A 55 1.10 -3.32 -2.68
CA ALA A 55 0.01 -3.62 -3.61
C ALA A 55 -0.50 -5.08 -3.53
N TRP A 56 0.08 -5.93 -2.67
CA TRP A 56 -0.25 -7.35 -2.57
C TRP A 56 -1.76 -7.64 -2.43
N PRO A 57 -2.52 -6.98 -1.53
CA PRO A 57 -3.96 -7.26 -1.38
C PRO A 57 -4.73 -6.98 -2.68
N ARG A 58 -4.34 -5.91 -3.41
CA ARG A 58 -4.90 -5.59 -4.72
C ARG A 58 -4.56 -6.65 -5.76
N PHE A 59 -3.36 -7.21 -5.74
CA PHE A 59 -2.94 -8.27 -6.64
C PHE A 59 -3.73 -9.56 -6.40
N LEU A 60 -3.90 -9.96 -5.13
CA LEU A 60 -4.75 -11.10 -4.76
C LEU A 60 -6.19 -10.93 -5.25
N LEU A 61 -6.79 -9.77 -5.01
CA LEU A 61 -8.17 -9.50 -5.44
C LEU A 61 -8.33 -9.53 -6.97
N ARG A 62 -7.35 -8.99 -7.71
CA ARG A 62 -7.31 -9.09 -9.18
C ARG A 62 -7.12 -10.52 -9.68
N ARG A 63 -6.39 -11.36 -8.94
CA ARG A 63 -6.22 -12.77 -9.30
C ARG A 63 -7.50 -13.57 -9.07
N LEU A 64 -8.26 -13.22 -8.04
CA LEU A 64 -9.54 -13.84 -7.72
C LEU A 64 -10.68 -13.36 -8.63
N TRP A 65 -10.54 -12.17 -9.25
CA TRP A 65 -11.56 -11.57 -10.11
C TRP A 65 -11.02 -11.32 -11.54
N PRO A 66 -11.29 -12.20 -12.51
CA PRO A 66 -10.76 -12.09 -13.87
C PRO A 66 -11.25 -10.81 -14.57
N ALA A 67 -10.34 -10.18 -15.31
CA ALA A 67 -10.49 -8.81 -15.81
C ALA A 67 -11.62 -8.58 -16.83
N ALA A 68 -12.21 -9.64 -17.39
CA ALA A 68 -13.25 -9.58 -18.42
C ALA A 68 -14.55 -8.88 -17.95
N SER A 69 -14.74 -8.75 -16.64
CA SER A 69 -15.94 -8.20 -16.02
C SER A 69 -15.65 -7.05 -15.06
N ASN A 70 -14.52 -6.34 -15.22
CA ASN A 70 -14.14 -5.24 -14.34
C ASN A 70 -14.92 -3.96 -14.66
N PRO A 71 -15.84 -3.50 -13.79
CA PRO A 71 -16.47 -2.20 -13.96
C PRO A 71 -15.43 -1.06 -13.86
N PRO A 72 -15.71 0.12 -14.44
CA PRO A 72 -14.77 1.26 -14.44
C PRO A 72 -14.33 1.70 -13.03
N PHE A 73 -15.15 1.44 -12.01
CA PHE A 73 -14.85 1.76 -10.60
C PHE A 73 -14.07 0.66 -9.86
N PHE A 74 -13.81 -0.49 -10.48
CA PHE A 74 -13.13 -1.62 -9.84
C PHE A 74 -11.73 -1.23 -9.34
N GLY A 75 -11.02 -0.37 -10.07
CA GLY A 75 -9.74 0.16 -9.66
C GLY A 75 -9.80 0.98 -8.37
N ILE A 76 -10.85 1.78 -8.19
CA ILE A 76 -11.07 2.61 -6.99
C ILE A 76 -11.45 1.71 -5.81
N ILE A 77 -12.35 0.76 -6.03
CA ILE A 77 -12.77 -0.20 -4.99
C ILE A 77 -11.56 -0.99 -4.50
N LEU A 78 -10.72 -1.49 -5.42
CA LEU A 78 -9.49 -2.18 -5.07
C LEU A 78 -8.55 -1.32 -4.23
N THR A 79 -8.41 -0.04 -4.54
CA THR A 79 -7.60 0.89 -3.73
C THR A 79 -8.19 1.05 -2.34
N VAL A 80 -9.51 1.26 -2.23
CA VAL A 80 -10.19 1.38 -0.93
C VAL A 80 -10.03 0.12 -0.09
N VAL A 81 -10.24 -1.05 -0.69
CA VAL A 81 -10.06 -2.34 -0.01
C VAL A 81 -8.60 -2.52 0.41
N ASN A 82 -7.64 -2.17 -0.45
CA ASN A 82 -6.22 -2.24 -0.12
C ASN A 82 -5.87 -1.36 1.09
N CYS A 83 -6.38 -0.12 1.13
CA CYS A 83 -6.19 0.78 2.26
C CYS A 83 -6.84 0.24 3.55
N LEU A 84 -8.03 -0.36 3.45
CA LEU A 84 -8.71 -0.94 4.61
C LEU A 84 -7.98 -2.16 5.17
N VAL A 85 -7.46 -3.03 4.30
CA VAL A 85 -6.67 -4.21 4.68
C VAL A 85 -5.41 -3.79 5.43
N TRP A 86 -4.66 -2.83 4.90
CA TRP A 86 -3.47 -2.29 5.58
C TRP A 86 -3.82 -1.53 6.86
N GLY A 87 -4.92 -0.76 6.87
CA GLY A 87 -5.42 -0.11 8.07
C GLY A 87 -5.76 -1.10 9.19
N TRP A 88 -6.36 -2.24 8.84
CA TRP A 88 -6.62 -3.34 9.76
C TRP A 88 -5.34 -4.00 10.28
N LEU A 89 -4.42 -4.35 9.37
CA LEU A 89 -3.14 -4.97 9.73
C LEU A 89 -2.33 -4.07 10.68
N LEU A 90 -2.20 -2.78 10.37
CA LEU A 90 -1.47 -1.82 11.20
C LEU A 90 -2.13 -1.63 12.57
N THR A 91 -3.46 -1.58 12.62
CA THR A 91 -4.19 -1.49 13.89
C THR A 91 -3.98 -2.76 14.73
N GLY A 92 -4.05 -3.94 14.11
CA GLY A 92 -3.78 -5.21 14.77
C GLY A 92 -2.34 -5.33 15.26
N PHE A 93 -1.38 -4.90 14.46
CA PHE A 93 0.04 -4.89 14.82
C PHE A 93 0.31 -3.95 15.98
N LYS A 94 -0.30 -2.76 15.99
CA LYS A 94 -0.24 -1.84 17.14
C LYS A 94 -0.81 -2.48 18.40
N ALA A 95 -1.96 -3.16 18.31
CA ALA A 95 -2.58 -3.82 19.45
C ALA A 95 -1.70 -4.97 20.01
N LEU A 96 -1.10 -5.77 19.12
CA LEU A 96 -0.14 -6.81 19.50
C LEU A 96 1.11 -6.21 20.14
N TRP A 97 1.68 -5.17 19.53
CA TRP A 97 2.85 -4.47 20.06
C TRP A 97 2.60 -3.89 21.46
N THR A 98 1.42 -3.28 21.68
CA THR A 98 1.06 -2.80 23.01
C THR A 98 0.94 -3.92 24.04
N LYS A 99 0.47 -5.11 23.64
CA LYS A 99 0.39 -6.28 24.54
C LYS A 99 1.76 -6.88 24.87
N VAL A 100 2.70 -6.87 23.94
CA VAL A 100 4.06 -7.41 24.17
C VAL A 100 4.89 -6.47 25.04
N ARG A 101 4.59 -5.17 25.03
CA ARG A 101 5.34 -4.15 25.78
C ARG A 101 4.85 -3.97 27.23
N THR A 102 3.62 -4.38 27.54
CA THR A 102 3.05 -4.43 28.90
C THR A 102 3.25 -5.78 29.54
#